data_AF-A0ABD5TE56-F1
#
_entry.id   AF-A0ABD5TE56-F1
#
_cell.length_a   1.000
_cell.length_b   1.000
_cell.length_c   1.000
_cell.angle_alpha   90.00
_cell.angle_beta   90.00
_cell.angle_gamma   90.00
#
_symmetry.space_group_name_H-M   'P 1'
#
loop_
_entity.id
_entity.type
_entity.pdbx_description
1 polymer ?
#
loop_
_entity_poly.entity_id
_entity_poly.type
_entity_poly.pdbx_seq_one_letter_code
_entity_poly.pdbx_strand_id
1 'polypeptide(L)'
;MKRQASSLTTVVFGLAGFAFPERTIDYAKQLFLAGYENPEDLEPSDWYVSLTRWGSLLVAVGALLEFVIDRRDAATEPAGEDADDGDE
;
A
#
# COMPACT_ATOMS: atom_id res chain seq x y z
N MET A 1 -4.22 15.74 -5.68
CA MET A 1 -4.89 15.17 -4.48
C MET A 1 -5.12 13.66 -4.50
N LYS A 2 -5.49 13.01 -5.62
CA LYS A 2 -5.85 11.57 -5.62
C LYS A 2 -4.70 10.58 -5.32
N ARG A 3 -3.43 10.93 -5.56
CA ARG A 3 -2.27 10.02 -5.35
C ARG A 3 -1.84 9.86 -3.89
N GLN A 4 -1.85 10.93 -3.08
CA GLN A 4 -1.37 10.87 -1.70
C GLN A 4 -2.22 9.98 -0.78
N ALA A 5 -3.54 9.96 -0.97
CA ALA A 5 -4.43 9.13 -0.18
C ALA A 5 -4.26 7.62 -0.45
N SER A 6 -3.78 7.24 -1.64
CA SER A 6 -3.54 5.83 -1.96
C SER A 6 -2.27 5.29 -1.29
N SER A 7 -1.18 6.06 -1.23
CA SER A 7 0.10 5.54 -0.73
C SER A 7 0.06 5.23 0.76
N LEU A 8 -0.53 6.09 1.60
CA LEU A 8 -0.68 5.82 3.04
C LEU A 8 -1.58 4.59 3.32
N THR A 9 -2.66 4.45 2.55
CA THR A 9 -3.54 3.28 2.66
C THR A 9 -2.77 1.99 2.32
N THR A 10 -1.95 2.01 1.25
CA THR A 10 -1.08 0.90 0.88
C THR A 10 -0.05 0.57 1.96
N VAL A 11 0.51 1.57 2.66
CA VAL A 11 1.40 1.33 3.81
C VAL A 11 0.67 0.55 4.89
N VAL A 12 -0.55 0.96 5.26
CA VAL A 12 -1.34 0.27 6.29
C VAL A 12 -1.64 -1.18 5.89
N PHE A 13 -2.06 -1.40 4.63
CA PHE A 13 -2.30 -2.76 4.14
C PHE A 13 -1.04 -3.62 4.10
N GLY A 14 0.10 -3.07 3.66
CA GLY A 14 1.37 -3.79 3.66
C GLY A 14 1.85 -4.14 5.08
N LEU A 15 1.65 -3.24 6.05
CA LEU A 15 1.95 -3.54 7.46
C LEU A 15 1.02 -4.60 8.04
N ALA A 16 -0.27 -4.56 7.70
CA ALA A 16 -1.22 -5.60 8.10
C ALA A 16 -0.84 -6.96 7.50
N GLY A 17 -0.44 -7.02 6.22
CA GLY A 17 0.04 -8.24 5.57
C GLY A 17 1.36 -8.77 6.15
N PHE A 18 2.23 -7.88 6.63
CA PHE A 18 3.46 -8.27 7.33
C PHE A 18 3.20 -8.80 8.75
N ALA A 19 2.28 -8.18 9.50
CA ALA A 19 1.96 -8.59 10.87
C ALA A 19 1.07 -9.84 10.93
N PHE A 20 0.15 -9.99 9.96
CA PHE A 20 -0.85 -11.05 9.92
C PHE A 20 -0.87 -11.74 8.54
N PRO A 21 0.23 -12.42 8.15
CA PRO A 21 0.34 -13.01 6.81
C PRO A 21 -0.70 -14.11 6.57
N GLU A 22 -0.96 -14.98 7.54
CA GLU A 22 -1.97 -16.06 7.44
C GLU A 22 -3.38 -15.49 7.21
N ARG A 23 -3.78 -14.49 8.01
CA ARG A 23 -5.07 -13.81 7.86
C ARG A 23 -5.22 -13.17 6.47
N THR A 24 -4.14 -12.61 5.96
CA THR A 24 -4.11 -11.98 4.62
C THR A 24 -4.29 -13.02 3.53
N ILE A 25 -3.64 -14.18 3.67
CA ILE A 25 -3.80 -15.31 2.76
C ILE A 25 -5.22 -15.86 2.82
N ASP A 26 -5.82 -16.00 4.00
CA ASP A 26 -7.21 -16.45 4.15
C ASP A 26 -8.22 -15.55 3.44
N TYR A 27 -8.07 -14.23 3.57
CA TYR A 27 -8.94 -13.30 2.84
C TYR A 27 -8.74 -13.38 1.34
N ALA A 28 -7.49 -13.47 0.88
CA ALA A 28 -7.19 -13.66 -0.54
C ALA A 28 -7.79 -14.98 -1.06
N LYS A 29 -7.70 -16.06 -0.28
CA LYS A 29 -8.30 -17.36 -0.58
C LYS A 29 -9.80 -17.26 -0.78
N GLN A 30 -10.50 -16.63 0.16
CA GLN A 30 -11.95 -16.42 0.07
C GLN A 30 -12.35 -15.56 -1.13
N LEU A 31 -11.56 -14.56 -1.49
CA LEU A 31 -11.86 -13.65 -2.60
C LEU A 31 -11.58 -14.27 -3.96
N PHE A 32 -10.41 -14.90 -4.13
CA PHE A 32 -9.94 -15.37 -5.43
C PHE A 32 -10.36 -16.80 -5.75
N LEU A 33 -10.60 -17.64 -4.74
CA LEU A 33 -11.03 -19.03 -4.93
C LEU A 33 -12.52 -19.22 -4.64
N ALA A 34 -13.30 -18.14 -4.59
CA ALA A 34 -14.74 -18.22 -4.49
C ALA A 34 -15.32 -19.05 -5.66
N GLY A 35 -16.07 -20.10 -5.34
CA GLY A 35 -16.68 -20.99 -6.33
C GLY A 35 -15.80 -22.17 -6.76
N TYR A 36 -14.57 -22.27 -6.26
CA TYR A 36 -13.82 -23.53 -6.34
C TYR A 36 -14.36 -24.54 -5.33
N GLU A 37 -14.14 -25.82 -5.61
CA GLU A 37 -14.47 -26.88 -4.67
C GLU A 37 -13.39 -26.92 -3.58
N ASN A 38 -13.85 -26.87 -2.34
CA ASN A 38 -13.02 -27.01 -1.14
C ASN A 38 -11.84 -26.02 -0.95
N PRO A 39 -12.02 -24.71 -1.17
CA PRO A 39 -10.98 -23.72 -0.88
C PRO A 39 -10.67 -23.62 0.62
N GLU A 40 -11.61 -23.93 1.51
CA GLU A 40 -11.46 -23.88 2.96
C GLU A 40 -10.38 -24.83 3.48
N ASP A 41 -10.19 -26.00 2.87
CA ASP A 41 -9.21 -27.01 3.29
C ASP A 41 -7.78 -26.70 2.84
N LEU A 42 -7.57 -25.67 2.01
CA LEU A 42 -6.22 -25.26 1.61
C LEU A 42 -5.53 -24.53 2.77
N GLU A 43 -4.41 -25.11 3.22
CA GLU A 43 -3.49 -24.51 4.18
C GLU A 43 -2.27 -23.93 3.47
N PRO A 44 -1.82 -22.71 3.83
CA PRO A 44 -0.61 -22.14 3.26
C PRO A 44 0.64 -22.83 3.79
N SER A 45 1.54 -23.21 2.89
CA SER A 45 2.87 -23.69 3.26
C SER A 45 3.71 -22.58 3.91
N ASP A 46 4.60 -22.94 4.85
CA ASP A 46 5.45 -22.00 5.61
C ASP A 46 6.25 -21.00 4.74
N TRP A 47 6.76 -21.45 3.59
CA TRP A 47 7.50 -20.57 2.68
C TRP A 47 6.60 -19.50 2.06
N TYR A 48 5.33 -19.82 1.81
CA TYR A 48 4.34 -18.88 1.26
C TYR A 48 3.91 -17.86 2.32
N VAL A 49 3.73 -18.29 3.57
CA VAL A 49 3.52 -17.38 4.71
C VAL A 49 4.69 -16.42 4.85
N SER A 50 5.92 -16.93 4.76
CA SER A 50 7.15 -16.13 4.81
C SER A 50 7.25 -15.16 3.63
N LEU A 51 6.91 -15.59 2.43
CA LEU A 51 6.90 -14.76 1.23
C LEU A 51 5.86 -13.63 1.34
N THR A 52 4.63 -13.94 1.77
CA THR A 52 3.58 -12.93 2.00
C THR A 52 4.02 -11.92 3.05
N ARG A 53 4.65 -12.37 4.14
CA ARG A 53 5.17 -11.49 5.17
C ARG A 53 6.18 -10.49 4.60
N TRP A 54 7.25 -10.99 4.00
CA TRP A 54 8.32 -10.12 3.48
C TRP A 54 7.89 -9.30 2.27
N GLY A 55 7.06 -9.86 1.38
CA GLY A 55 6.47 -9.14 0.25
C GLY A 55 5.60 -7.98 0.71
N SER A 56 4.76 -8.19 1.73
CA SER A 56 3.91 -7.12 2.28
C SER A 56 4.74 -6.01 2.92
N LEU A 57 5.85 -6.34 3.60
CA LEU A 57 6.77 -5.34 4.13
C LEU A 57 7.43 -4.53 3.00
N LEU A 58 7.87 -5.19 1.92
CA LEU A 58 8.44 -4.48 0.77
C LEU A 58 7.44 -3.53 0.13
N VAL A 59 6.17 -3.93 0.00
CA VAL A 59 5.09 -3.07 -0.49
C VAL A 59 4.89 -1.87 0.44
N ALA A 60 4.85 -2.07 1.75
CA ALA A 60 4.73 -0.99 2.72
C ALA A 60 5.90 0.01 2.63
N VAL A 61 7.14 -0.50 2.53
CA VAL A 61 8.34 0.34 2.39
C VAL A 61 8.30 1.12 1.07
N GLY A 62 7.95 0.47 -0.05
CA GLY A 62 7.84 1.14 -1.36
C GLY A 62 6.80 2.27 -1.34
N ALA A 63 5.61 2.02 -0.79
CA ALA A 63 4.56 3.03 -0.67
C ALA A 63 4.94 4.17 0.29
N LEU A 64 5.67 3.87 1.37
CA LEU A 64 6.18 4.89 2.28
C LEU A 64 7.23 5.78 1.61
N LEU A 65 8.13 5.20 0.82
CA LEU A 65 9.14 5.95 0.07
C LEU A 65 8.48 6.88 -0.97
N GLU A 66 7.50 6.37 -1.72
CA GLU A 66 6.69 7.18 -2.64
C GLU A 66 6.05 8.38 -1.90
N PHE A 67 5.40 8.12 -0.76
CA PHE A 67 4.76 9.18 0.04
C PHE A 67 5.76 10.24 0.51
N VAL A 68 6.95 9.84 0.97
CA VAL A 68 7.99 10.76 1.43
C VAL A 68 8.56 11.59 0.28
N ILE A 69 8.79 10.99 -0.89
CA ILE A 69 9.27 11.70 -2.09
C ILE A 69 8.24 12.74 -2.54
N ASP A 70 6.98 12.34 -2.72
CA ASP A 70 5.90 13.25 -3.11
C ASP A 70 5.77 14.44 -2.14
N ARG A 71 5.93 14.19 -0.83
CA ARG A 71 5.84 15.25 0.18
C ARG A 71 7.05 16.18 0.18
N ARG A 72 8.23 15.67 -0.17
CA ARG A 72 9.44 16.49 -0.35
C ARG A 72 9.32 17.37 -1.58
N ASP A 73 8.84 16.84 -2.69
CA ASP A 73 8.68 17.59 -3.94
C ASP A 73 7.66 18.73 -3.76
N ALA A 74 6.52 18.45 -3.12
CA ALA A 74 5.53 19.47 -2.77
C ALA A 74 6.05 20.56 -1.81
N ALA A 75 7.04 20.25 -0.97
CA ALA A 75 7.69 21.23 -0.09
C ALA A 75 8.77 22.05 -0.81
N THR A 76 9.21 21.61 -1.99
CA THR A 76 10.27 22.24 -2.79
C THR A 76 9.71 23.06 -3.96
N GLU A 77 8.42 22.91 -4.29
CA GLU A 77 7.74 23.84 -5.20
C GLU A 77 7.81 25.27 -4.63
N PRO A 78 8.46 26.22 -5.32
CA PRO A 78 8.45 27.60 -4.90
C PRO A 78 7.01 28.12 -5.03
N ALA A 79 6.52 28.78 -3.98
CA ALA A 79 5.31 29.58 -4.07
C ALA A 79 5.55 30.73 -5.08
N GLY A 80 5.23 30.50 -6.34
CA GLY A 80 4.89 31.53 -7.32
C GLY A 80 3.60 31.05 -7.96
N GLU A 81 2.49 31.78 -7.92
CA GLU A 81 2.34 33.11 -8.48
C GLU A 81 1.04 33.72 -7.92
N ASP A 82 1.14 34.51 -6.86
CA ASP A 82 0.13 35.51 -6.47
C ASP A 82 0.88 36.83 -6.26
N ALA A 83 1.53 37.31 -7.33
CA ALA A 83 1.80 38.73 -7.47
C ALA A 83 0.63 39.31 -8.30
N ASP A 84 -0.48 39.53 -7.60
CA ASP A 84 -1.43 40.57 -7.94
C ASP A 84 -0.69 41.91 -7.78
N ASP A 85 -0.05 42.37 -8.86
CA ASP A 85 0.15 43.79 -9.08
C ASP A 85 -0.84 44.19 -10.17
N GLY A 86 -2.07 44.47 -9.75
CA GLY A 86 -2.91 45.40 -10.48
C GLY A 86 -2.27 46.78 -10.44
N ASP A 87 -2.03 47.37 -11.60
CA ASP A 87 -2.14 48.82 -11.83
C ASP A 87 -2.29 49.10 -13.34
N GLU A 88 -3.42 49.76 -13.65
CA GLU A 88 -3.83 50.56 -14.84
C GLU A 88 -4.17 49.90 -16.19
#